data_AF-A0A501W5H0-F1
#
_entry.id   AF-A0A501W5H0-F1
#
_cell.length_a   1.000
_cell.length_b   1.000
_cell.length_c   1.000
_cell.angle_alpha   90.00
_cell.angle_beta   90.00
_cell.angle_gamma   90.00
#
_symmetry.space_group_name_H-M   'P 1'
#
loop_
_entity.id
_entity.type
_entity.pdbx_description
1 polymer ?
#
loop_
_entity_poly.entity_id
_entity_poly.type
_entity_poly.pdbx_seq_one_letter_code
_entity_poly.pdbx_strand_id
1 'polypeptide(L)' 'MFKPLKTTMKSFYDFNRSSPQEREEQYKHFPEMALFHIALREELGDEEYQAFYQAEQEAQKRFINPMSYQKAATWATA' A
#
# COMPACT_ATOMS: atom_id res chain seq x y z
N MET A 1 -17.06 19.00 24.00
CA MET A 1 -17.44 17.96 23.01
C MET A 1 -16.18 17.56 22.27
N PHE A 2 -15.51 16.48 22.68
CA PHE A 2 -14.28 16.01 22.03
C PHE A 2 -14.66 15.06 20.89
N LYS A 3 -14.39 15.46 19.64
CA LYS A 3 -14.47 14.55 18.49
C LYS A 3 -13.24 13.63 18.58
N PRO A 4 -13.38 12.30 18.57
CA PRO A 4 -12.23 11.42 18.52
C PRO A 4 -11.52 11.65 17.18
N LEU A 5 -10.24 12.02 17.23
CA LEU A 5 -9.36 12.02 16.07
C LEU A 5 -9.26 10.55 15.62
N LYS A 6 -10.00 10.17 14.58
CA LYS A 6 -9.68 8.98 13.80
C LYS A 6 -8.30 9.21 13.22
N THR A 7 -7.29 8.72 13.92
CA THR A 7 -5.94 8.59 13.35
C THR A 7 -6.04 7.41 12.40
N THR A 8 -6.55 7.66 11.19
CA THR A 8 -6.42 6.71 10.10
C THR A 8 -4.92 6.53 9.92
N MET A 9 -4.36 5.38 10.27
CA MET A 9 -2.96 5.08 9.95
C MET A 9 -2.81 5.26 8.44
N LYS A 10 -2.08 6.30 8.01
CA LYS A 10 -1.80 6.52 6.59
C LYS A 10 -1.06 5.29 6.06
N SER A 11 -1.52 4.76 4.94
CA SER A 11 -0.85 3.72 4.17
C SER A 11 0.35 4.31 3.42
N PHE A 12 1.30 3.45 3.03
CA PHE A 12 2.38 3.81 2.11
C PHE A 12 1.85 4.49 0.84
N TYR A 13 0.71 4.03 0.33
CA TYR A 13 0.11 4.52 -0.92
C TYR A 13 -0.74 5.79 -0.79
N ASP A 14 -0.92 6.33 0.43
CA ASP A 14 -1.73 7.53 0.67
C ASP A 14 -0.94 8.84 0.43
N PHE A 15 0.38 8.76 0.25
CA PHE A 15 1.26 9.91 0.05
C PHE A 15 1.33 10.32 -1.42
N ASN A 16 1.28 11.62 -1.68
CA ASN A 16 1.45 12.16 -3.02
C ASN A 16 2.94 12.20 -3.42
N ARG A 17 3.39 11.22 -4.21
CA ARG A 17 4.78 11.11 -4.67
C ARG A 17 5.24 12.28 -5.55
N SER A 18 4.31 12.99 -6.19
CA SER A 18 4.60 14.18 -6.99
C SER A 18 4.93 15.40 -6.12
N SER A 19 4.53 15.39 -4.85
CA SER A 19 4.93 16.39 -3.86
C SER A 19 6.26 15.99 -3.22
N PRO A 20 7.32 16.81 -3.33
CA PRO A 20 8.58 16.54 -2.65
C PRO A 20 8.41 16.38 -1.13
N GLN A 21 7.58 17.21 -0.51
CA GLN A 21 7.37 17.16 0.94
C GLN A 21 6.71 15.86 1.38
N GLU A 22 5.63 15.43 0.71
CA GLU A 22 4.95 14.19 1.08
C GLU A 22 5.79 12.94 0.77
N ARG A 23 6.65 13.01 -0.24
CA ARG A 23 7.61 11.95 -0.54
C ARG A 23 8.68 11.81 0.55
N GLU A 24 9.17 12.92 1.10
CA GLU A 24 10.07 12.89 2.26
C GLU A 24 9.37 12.30 3.50
N GLU A 25 8.11 12.69 3.74
CA GLU A 25 7.31 12.10 4.82
C GLU A 25 7.08 10.60 4.62
N GLN A 26 6.78 10.17 3.39
CA GLN A 26 6.63 8.76 3.04
C GLN A 26 7.91 7.98 3.38
N TYR A 27 9.08 8.49 3.02
CA TYR A 27 10.36 7.84 3.28
C TYR A 27 10.69 7.77 4.77
N LYS A 28 10.28 8.79 5.53
CA LYS A 28 10.42 8.80 6.99
C LYS A 28 9.54 7.75 7.66
N HIS A 29 8.30 7.60 7.19
CA HIS A 29 7.34 6.66 7.78
C HIS A 29 7.52 5.22 7.31
N PHE A 30 7.98 5.01 6.08
CA PHE A 30 8.08 3.71 5.43
C PHE A 30 9.41 3.54 4.68
N PRO A 31 10.56 3.62 5.38
CA PRO A 31 11.88 3.63 4.74
C PRO A 31 12.16 2.34 3.95
N GLU A 32 11.84 1.18 4.51
CA GLU A 32 12.11 -0.11 3.87
C GLU A 32 11.24 -0.33 2.62
N MET A 33 9.95 0.00 2.70
CA MET A 33 9.04 -0.06 1.54
C MET A 33 9.47 0.93 0.45
N ALA A 34 9.88 2.14 0.82
CA ALA A 34 10.39 3.12 -0.13
C ALA A 34 11.62 2.58 -0.88
N LEU A 35 12.58 2.01 -0.16
CA LEU A 35 13.78 1.39 -0.75
C LEU A 35 13.42 0.21 -1.67
N PHE A 36 12.49 -0.64 -1.23
CA PHE A 36 11.99 -1.75 -2.04
C PHE A 36 11.38 -1.25 -3.36
N HIS A 37 10.52 -0.23 -3.33
CA HIS A 37 9.90 0.33 -4.53
C HIS A 37 10.91 1.06 -5.45
N ILE A 38 11.99 1.62 -4.89
CA ILE A 38 13.08 2.20 -5.68
C ILE A 38 13.79 1.09 -6.45
N ALA A 39 14.27 0.04 -5.75
CA ALA A 39 14.97 -1.08 -6.37
C ALA A 39 14.09 -1.81 -7.39
N LEU A 40 12.81 -2.00 -7.09
CA LEU A 40 11.88 -2.70 -7.98
C LEU A 40 11.63 -1.91 -9.28
N ARG A 41 11.60 -0.58 -9.22
CA ARG A 41 11.47 0.27 -10.42
C ARG A 41 12.70 0.17 -11.32
N GLU A 42 13.88 0.04 -10.73
CA GLU A 42 15.14 -0.14 -11.48
C GLU A 42 15.16 -1.49 -12.21
N GLU A 43 14.54 -2.53 -11.65
CA GLU A 43 14.49 -3.88 -12.23
C GLU A 43 13.42 -4.03 -13.33
N LEU A 44 12.18 -3.58 -13.07
CA LEU A 44 11.02 -3.83 -13.96
C LEU A 44 10.89 -2.83 -15.13
N GLY A 45 11.59 -1.70 -15.07
CA GLY A 45 11.32 -0.58 -15.98
C GLY A 45 9.96 0.10 -15.69
N ASP A 46 9.72 1.22 -16.36
CA ASP A 46 8.65 2.15 -15.94
C ASP A 46 7.22 1.60 -16.12
N GLU A 47 6.93 0.91 -17.22
CA GLU A 47 5.57 0.42 -17.52
C GLU A 47 5.17 -0.73 -16.60
N GLU A 48 6.06 -1.71 -16.41
CA GLU A 48 5.81 -2.87 -15.55
C GLU A 48 5.76 -2.46 -14.08
N TYR A 49 6.64 -1.55 -13.64
CA TYR A 49 6.56 -0.98 -12.30
C TYR A 49 5.24 -0.24 -12.07
N GLN A 50 4.75 0.52 -13.05
CA GLN A 50 3.49 1.25 -12.92
C GLN A 50 2.30 0.28 -12.78
N ALA A 51 2.29 -0.80 -13.54
CA ALA A 51 1.27 -1.85 -13.43
C ALA A 51 1.31 -2.53 -12.06
N PHE A 52 2.51 -2.89 -11.58
CA PHE A 52 2.71 -3.44 -10.24
C PHE A 52 2.19 -2.50 -9.14
N TYR A 53 2.60 -1.23 -9.21
CA TYR A 53 2.23 -0.22 -8.21
C TYR A 53 0.71 -0.01 -8.15
N GLN A 54 0.02 -0.01 -9.29
CA GLN A 54 -1.44 0.07 -9.33
C GLN A 54 -2.12 -1.17 -8.73
N ALA A 55 -1.61 -2.37 -9.02
CA ALA A 55 -2.15 -3.61 -8.47
C ALA A 55 -2.02 -3.66 -6.95
N GLU A 56 -0.87 -3.26 -6.40
CA GLU A 56 -0.63 -3.19 -4.97
C GLU A 56 -1.54 -2.18 -4.26
N GLN A 57 -1.76 -0.99 -4.85
CA GLN A 57 -2.70 -0.01 -4.30
C GLN A 57 -4.11 -0.58 -4.18
N GLU A 58 -4.56 -1.28 -5.21
CA GLU A 58 -5.88 -1.90 -5.24
C GLU A 58 -5.99 -3.06 -4.25
N ALA A 59 -4.94 -3.88 -4.13
CA ALA A 59 -4.86 -4.95 -3.13
C ALA A 59 -4.99 -4.39 -1.71
N GLN A 60 -4.24 -3.33 -1.37
CA GLN A 60 -4.26 -2.71 -0.06
C GLN A 60 -5.65 -2.20 0.33
N LYS A 61 -6.39 -1.59 -0.61
CA LYS A 61 -7.78 -1.14 -0.37
C LYS A 61 -8.71 -2.31 -0.03
N ARG A 62 -8.49 -3.48 -0.61
CA ARG A 62 -9.30 -4.69 -0.36
C ARG A 62 -9.02 -5.29 1.02
N PHE A 63 -7.76 -5.27 1.47
CA PHE A 63 -7.38 -5.79 2.79
C PHE A 63 -7.79 -4.88 3.95
N ILE A 64 -7.82 -3.55 3.75
CA ILE A 64 -8.23 -2.60 4.80
C ILE A 64 -9.75 -2.58 5.02
N ASN A 65 -10.56 -3.16 4.13
CA ASN A 65 -11.99 -3.30 4.34
C ASN A 65 -12.25 -4.47 5.33
N PRO A 66 -12.64 -4.22 6.59
CA PRO A 66 -12.65 -5.26 7.64
C PRO A 66 -13.76 -6.32 7.48
N MET A 67 -14.42 -6.40 6.33
CA MET A 67 -15.65 -7.18 6.15
C MET A 67 -15.71 -7.90 4.80
N SER A 68 -14.65 -8.61 4.41
CA SER A 68 -14.84 -9.81 3.61
C SER A 68 -14.50 -11.02 4.47
N TYR A 69 -15.55 -11.59 5.06
CA TYR A 69 -15.52 -12.88 5.73
C TYR A 69 -15.01 -13.92 4.71
N GLN A 70 -13.70 -14.18 4.71
CA GLN A 70 -13.14 -15.31 3.99
C GLN A 70 -13.61 -16.57 4.73
N LYS A 71 -14.67 -17.22 4.24
CA LYS A 71 -14.96 -18.60 4.63
C LYS A 71 -13.67 -19.38 4.43
N ALA A 72 -13.16 -19.98 5.51
CA ALA A 72 -11.97 -20.82 5.47
C ALA A 72 -12.10 -21.81 4.29
N ALA A 73 -11.15 -21.75 3.36
CA ALA A 73 -11.09 -22.70 2.26
C ALA A 73 -10.80 -24.08 2.86
N THR A 74 -11.84 -24.91 2.96
CA THR A 74 -11.69 -26.32 3.24
C THR A 74 -11.18 -27.00 1.98
N TRP A 75 -9.92 -27.44 1.99
CA TRP A 75 -9.41 -28.34 0.96
C TRP A 75 -10.24 -29.61 0.95
N ALA A 76 -11.04 -29.82 -0.10
CA ALA A 76 -11.72 -31.08 -0.32
C ALA A 76 -10.67 -32.09 -0.82
N THR A 77 -10.29 -33.04 0.03
CA THR A 77 -9.57 -34.24 -0.39
C THR A 77 -10.57 -35.20 -1.05
N ALA A 78 -10.24 -35.64 -2.26
CA ALA A 78 -10.99 -36.65 -3.03
C ALA A 78 -10.90 -38.05 -2.41
#